data_AF-G2E8J7-F1
#
_entry.id   AF-G2E8J7-F1
#
_cell.length_a   1.000
_cell.length_b   1.000
_cell.length_c   1.000
_cell.angle_alpha   90.00
_cell.angle_beta   90.00
_cell.angle_gamma   90.00
#
_symmetry.space_group_name_H-M   'P 1'
#
loop_
_entity.id
_entity.type
_entity.pdbx_description
1 polymer ?
#
loop_
_entity_poly.entity_id
_entity_poly.type
_entity_poly.pdbx_seq_one_letter_code
_entity_poly.pdbx_strand_id
1 'polypeptide(L)'
;MAPPRFDTLQPDINDLIEARHAAGLDQAEAAKVCGISLRRWRDIEKGRAKLPLSIYRLMVALGGWIPDAAWYGWRISKGELWSPENFPYRPSDLYALHWYRQIIQELRVKRRDRQVQAEAPTSKVEENAQAERETARRSGT
;
A
#
# COMPACT_ATOMS: atom_id res chain seq x y z
N MET A 1 17.38 7.04 3.67
CA MET A 1 16.60 8.14 4.26
C MET A 1 15.32 7.53 4.79
N ALA A 2 15.01 7.68 6.07
CA ALA A 2 13.79 7.14 6.65
C ALA A 2 12.58 7.96 6.14
N PRO A 3 11.42 7.35 5.88
CA PRO A 3 10.23 8.11 5.53
C PRO A 3 9.78 8.98 6.73
N PRO A 4 9.30 10.21 6.48
CA PRO A 4 8.71 11.04 7.53
C PRO A 4 7.53 10.33 8.20
N ARG A 5 7.27 10.65 9.47
CA ARG A 5 6.14 10.05 10.20
C ARG A 5 4.86 10.81 9.88
N PHE A 6 4.04 10.26 8.98
CA PHE A 6 2.78 10.89 8.54
C PHE A 6 1.59 10.67 9.49
N ASP A 7 1.74 9.78 10.48
CA ASP A 7 0.69 9.42 11.44
C ASP A 7 0.39 10.49 12.49
N THR A 8 1.29 11.46 12.67
CA THR A 8 1.11 12.48 13.70
C THR A 8 0.43 13.71 13.12
N LEU A 9 -0.73 14.06 13.68
CA LEU A 9 -1.35 15.40 13.59
C LEU A 9 -0.39 16.55 14.00
N GLN A 10 0.79 16.20 14.50
CA GLN A 10 1.89 17.09 14.86
C GLN A 10 3.02 16.94 13.83
N PRO A 11 3.23 17.94 12.96
CA PRO A 11 4.33 17.94 12.02
C PRO A 11 5.66 18.24 12.74
N ASP A 12 6.70 17.45 12.46
CA ASP A 12 8.06 17.70 12.95
C ASP A 12 8.81 18.69 12.04
N ILE A 13 9.63 19.54 12.66
CA ILE A 13 10.47 20.52 11.97
C ILE A 13 11.62 19.82 11.24
N ASN A 14 12.16 18.73 11.78
CA ASN A 14 13.23 17.98 11.10
C ASN A 14 12.72 17.39 9.79
N ASP A 15 11.55 16.75 9.82
CA ASP A 15 10.87 16.25 8.63
C ASP A 15 10.63 17.35 7.58
N LEU A 16 10.27 18.57 8.01
CA LEU A 16 10.11 19.71 7.11
C LEU A 16 11.44 20.09 6.42
N ILE A 17 12.53 20.14 7.20
CA ILE A 17 13.87 20.47 6.70
C ILE A 17 14.34 19.41 5.71
N GLU A 18 14.21 18.15 6.08
CA GLU A 18 14.51 17.00 5.22
C GLU A 18 13.71 17.04 3.92
N ALA A 19 12.41 17.33 4.01
CA ALA A 19 11.54 17.42 2.85
C ALA A 19 11.94 18.55 1.90
N ARG A 20 12.31 19.71 2.44
CA ARG A 20 12.85 20.83 1.65
C ARG A 20 14.14 20.44 0.93
N HIS A 21 15.05 19.76 1.62
CA HIS A 21 16.31 19.31 1.01
C HIS A 21 16.09 18.25 -0.08
N ALA A 22 15.15 17.31 0.13
CA ALA A 22 14.80 16.31 -0.88
C ALA A 22 14.12 16.93 -2.11
N ALA A 23 13.33 18.00 -1.92
CA ALA A 23 12.78 18.81 -3.00
C ALA A 23 13.85 19.65 -3.74
N GLY A 24 15.08 19.73 -3.21
CA GLY A 24 16.18 20.51 -3.79
C GLY A 24 16.01 22.02 -3.62
N LEU A 25 15.15 22.47 -2.69
CA LEU A 25 14.82 23.88 -2.51
C LEU A 25 15.72 24.55 -1.47
N ASP A 26 16.12 25.79 -1.74
CA ASP A 26 16.66 26.66 -0.71
C ASP A 26 15.53 27.24 0.19
N GLN A 27 15.91 27.97 1.25
CA GLN A 27 14.92 28.57 2.17
C GLN A 27 14.06 29.67 1.50
N ALA A 28 14.60 30.41 0.53
CA ALA A 28 13.91 31.50 -0.15
C ALA A 28 12.90 30.96 -1.17
N GLU A 29 13.28 29.94 -1.92
CA GLU A 29 12.43 29.19 -2.83
C GLU A 29 11.31 28.50 -2.08
N ALA A 30 11.63 27.80 -0.97
CA ALA A 30 10.63 27.18 -0.11
C ALA A 30 9.61 28.20 0.43
N ALA A 31 10.08 29.36 0.90
CA ALA A 31 9.20 30.44 1.35
C ALA A 31 8.29 30.96 0.22
N LYS A 32 8.84 31.13 -0.98
CA LYS A 32 8.09 31.57 -2.18
C LYS A 32 7.03 30.54 -2.59
N VAL A 33 7.39 29.25 -2.65
CA VAL A 33 6.48 28.15 -2.98
C VAL A 33 5.34 28.07 -1.98
N CYS A 34 5.63 28.26 -0.69
CA CYS A 34 4.61 28.25 0.36
C CYS A 34 3.86 29.58 0.52
N GLY A 35 4.20 30.62 -0.25
CA GLY A 35 3.53 31.92 -0.19
C GLY A 35 3.73 32.68 1.12
N ILE A 36 4.86 32.46 1.83
CA ILE A 36 5.18 33.15 3.09
C ILE A 36 6.49 33.93 3.00
N SER A 37 6.71 34.84 3.94
CA SER A 37 7.97 35.59 3.98
C SER A 37 9.16 34.70 4.38
N LEU A 38 10.35 35.00 3.84
CA LEU A 38 11.59 34.30 4.20
C LEU A 38 11.88 34.36 5.70
N ARG A 39 11.54 35.48 6.35
CA ARG A 39 11.63 35.61 7.81
C ARG A 39 10.77 34.56 8.51
N ARG A 40 9.50 34.45 8.10
CA ARG A 40 8.56 33.47 8.68
C ARG A 40 9.04 32.04 8.47
N TRP A 41 9.57 31.71 7.28
CA TRP A 41 10.16 30.41 6.99
C TRP A 41 11.30 30.07 7.96
N ARG A 42 12.25 30.99 8.10
CA ARG A 42 13.40 30.84 9.02
C ARG A 42 12.97 30.70 10.48
N ASP A 43 11.93 31.41 10.91
CA ASP A 43 11.39 31.28 12.26
C ASP A 43 10.74 29.92 12.49
N ILE A 44 10.10 29.34 11.46
CA ILE A 44 9.53 27.99 11.51
C ILE A 44 10.64 26.94 11.64
N GLU A 45 11.66 26.96 10.77
CA GLU A 45 12.77 25.99 10.82
C GLU A 45 13.58 26.08 12.13
N LYS A 46 13.60 27.25 12.78
CA LYS A 46 14.23 27.45 14.09
C LYS A 46 13.34 27.08 15.27
N GLY A 47 12.11 26.64 15.03
CA GLY A 47 11.12 26.33 16.08
C GLY A 47 10.59 27.54 16.84
N ARG A 48 10.82 28.77 16.34
CA ARG A 48 10.31 30.02 16.93
C ARG A 48 8.86 30.33 16.51
N ALA A 49 8.37 29.62 15.50
CA ALA A 49 7.04 29.78 14.94
C ALA A 49 6.36 28.42 14.79
N LYS A 50 5.05 28.38 15.04
CA LYS A 50 4.23 27.19 14.78
C LYS A 50 4.27 26.84 13.30
N LEU A 51 4.59 25.58 13.00
CA LEU A 51 4.54 24.97 11.67
C LEU A 51 3.08 24.73 11.26
N PRO A 52 2.56 25.41 10.22
CA PRO A 52 1.25 25.10 9.67
C PRO A 52 1.25 23.75 8.97
N LEU A 53 0.20 22.95 9.18
CA LEU A 53 0.08 21.62 8.58
C LEU A 53 0.07 21.66 7.04
N SER A 54 -0.52 22.70 6.44
CA SER A 54 -0.53 22.88 4.98
C SER A 54 0.88 23.04 4.40
N ILE A 55 1.74 23.82 5.06
CA ILE A 55 3.15 24.02 4.65
C ILE A 55 3.90 22.68 4.76
N TYR A 56 3.72 21.97 5.86
CA TYR A 56 4.32 20.65 6.06
C TYR A 56 3.91 19.67 4.95
N ARG A 57 2.60 19.50 4.72
CA ARG A 57 2.08 18.55 3.72
C ARG A 57 2.54 18.91 2.30
N LEU A 58 2.55 20.19 1.96
CA LEU A 58 3.06 20.64 0.66
C LEU A 58 4.54 20.32 0.50
N MET A 59 5.36 20.61 1.51
CA MET A 59 6.80 20.37 1.42
C MET A 59 7.13 18.87 1.33
N VAL A 60 6.43 18.05 2.11
CA VAL A 60 6.49 16.58 2.03
C VAL A 60 6.13 16.08 0.63
N ALA A 61 5.04 16.60 0.04
CA ALA A 61 4.63 16.25 -1.31
C ALA A 61 5.69 16.63 -2.36
N LEU A 62 6.30 17.81 -2.23
CA LEU A 62 7.37 18.27 -3.12
C LEU A 62 8.66 17.45 -2.96
N GLY A 63 8.93 16.98 -1.75
CA GLY A 63 10.04 16.05 -1.48
C GLY A 63 9.81 14.64 -2.04
N GLY A 64 8.63 14.36 -2.60
CA GLY A 64 8.30 13.09 -3.23
C GLY A 64 7.66 12.07 -2.29
N TRP A 65 7.18 12.47 -1.11
CA TRP A 65 6.40 11.58 -0.24
C TRP A 65 4.91 11.91 -0.30
N ILE A 66 4.07 10.95 0.09
CA ILE A 66 2.62 11.15 0.11
C ILE A 66 2.20 11.42 1.56
N PRO A 67 1.61 12.60 1.86
CA PRO A 67 1.36 13.05 3.23
C PRO A 67 0.09 12.41 3.82
N ASP A 68 0.06 11.08 3.88
CA ASP A 68 -1.03 10.28 4.43
C ASP A 68 -0.49 8.96 5.01
N ALA A 69 -1.02 8.56 6.16
CA ALA A 69 -0.68 7.35 6.88
C ALA A 69 -0.77 6.08 6.02
N ALA A 70 -1.80 5.98 5.17
CA ALA A 70 -2.03 4.82 4.30
C ALA A 70 -0.90 4.65 3.25
N TRP A 71 -0.11 5.69 3.03
CA TRP A 71 1.01 5.73 2.10
C TRP A 71 2.37 5.74 2.80
N TYR A 72 2.44 5.32 4.07
CA TYR A 72 3.70 5.24 4.79
C TYR A 72 4.74 4.38 4.04
N GLY A 73 5.93 4.94 3.86
CA GLY A 73 7.02 4.31 3.10
C GLY A 73 6.90 4.40 1.58
N TRP A 74 5.76 4.83 1.04
CA TRP A 74 5.60 5.09 -0.39
C TRP A 74 6.22 6.43 -0.78
N ARG A 75 6.76 6.48 -1.99
CA ARG A 75 7.35 7.71 -2.56
C ARG A 75 7.05 7.84 -4.05
N ILE A 76 6.91 9.07 -4.53
CA ILE A 76 6.80 9.41 -5.94
C ILE A 76 8.16 9.94 -6.40
N SER A 77 8.74 9.31 -7.42
CA SER A 77 10.02 9.74 -7.97
C SER A 77 10.06 9.49 -9.46
N LYS A 78 10.48 10.49 -10.25
CA LYS A 78 10.60 10.41 -11.72
C LYS A 78 9.31 9.94 -12.43
N GLY A 79 8.14 10.31 -11.90
CA GLY A 79 6.83 9.92 -12.46
C GLY A 79 6.41 8.48 -12.15
N GLU A 80 7.17 7.77 -11.31
CA GLU A 80 6.86 6.42 -10.84
C GLU A 80 6.50 6.44 -9.35
N LEU A 81 5.58 5.57 -8.97
CA LEU A 81 5.20 5.34 -7.58
C LEU A 81 6.03 4.18 -7.03
N TRP A 82 6.77 4.40 -5.96
CA TRP A 82 7.66 3.40 -5.37
C TRP A 82 7.08 2.88 -4.07
N SER A 83 7.10 1.55 -3.93
CA SER A 83 6.68 0.87 -2.71
C SER A 83 7.73 0.98 -1.59
N PRO A 84 7.34 0.73 -0.33
CA PRO A 84 8.27 0.64 0.79
C PRO A 84 9.39 -0.41 0.59
N GLU A 85 9.08 -1.49 -0.13
CA GLU A 85 10.02 -2.55 -0.52
C GLU A 85 10.86 -2.17 -1.75
N ASN A 86 10.78 -0.92 -2.20
CA ASN A 86 11.53 -0.35 -3.31
C ASN A 86 11.20 -0.94 -4.69
N PHE A 87 9.92 -1.32 -4.90
CA PHE A 87 9.42 -1.68 -6.23
C PHE A 87 8.78 -0.47 -6.92
N PRO A 88 9.17 -0.15 -8.17
CA PRO A 88 8.55 0.91 -8.94
C PRO A 88 7.25 0.43 -9.60
N TYR A 89 6.24 1.28 -9.57
CA TYR A 89 4.97 1.14 -10.27
C TYR A 89 4.78 2.33 -11.21
N ARG A 90 4.58 2.02 -12.48
CA ARG A 90 4.18 2.98 -13.50
C ARG A 90 2.66 3.10 -13.53
N PRO A 91 2.13 4.22 -14.05
CA PRO A 91 0.70 4.34 -14.31
C PRO A 91 0.13 3.18 -15.14
N SER A 92 0.91 2.63 -16.09
CA SER A 92 0.55 1.44 -16.87
C SER A 92 0.25 0.21 -16.00
N ASP A 93 1.02 0.02 -14.94
CA ASP A 93 0.92 -1.15 -14.06
C ASP A 93 -0.35 -1.08 -13.21
N LEU A 94 -0.79 0.14 -12.89
CA LEU A 94 -2.05 0.38 -12.19
C LEU A 94 -3.25 0.04 -13.07
N TYR A 95 -3.20 0.31 -14.38
CA TYR A 95 -4.27 -0.11 -15.30
C TYR A 95 -4.39 -1.63 -15.39
N ALA A 96 -3.28 -2.36 -15.25
CA ALA A 96 -3.27 -3.81 -15.27
C ALA A 96 -3.91 -4.46 -14.02
N LEU A 97 -4.07 -3.72 -12.91
CA LEU A 97 -4.68 -4.23 -11.67
C LEU A 97 -6.08 -4.79 -11.88
N HIS A 98 -6.86 -4.17 -12.78
CA HIS A 98 -8.19 -4.65 -13.13
C HIS A 98 -8.14 -6.07 -13.72
N TRP A 99 -7.21 -6.34 -14.64
CA TRP A 99 -7.06 -7.65 -15.26
C TRP A 99 -6.54 -8.69 -14.27
N TYR A 100 -5.55 -8.32 -13.45
CA TYR A 100 -5.07 -9.21 -12.38
C TYR A 100 -6.21 -9.61 -11.43
N ARG A 101 -7.08 -8.67 -11.07
CA ARG A 101 -8.25 -8.98 -10.24
C ARG A 101 -9.17 -10.00 -10.91
N GLN A 102 -9.42 -9.89 -12.21
CA GLN A 102 -10.26 -10.85 -12.95
C GLN A 102 -9.63 -12.25 -12.96
N ILE A 103 -8.34 -12.34 -13.31
CA ILE A 103 -7.59 -13.60 -13.35
C ILE A 103 -7.58 -14.26 -11.96
N ILE A 104 -7.33 -13.49 -10.89
CA ILE A 104 -7.35 -13.99 -9.51
C ILE A 104 -8.72 -14.56 -9.14
N GLN A 105 -9.82 -13.90 -9.52
CA GLN A 105 -11.17 -14.40 -9.25
C GLN A 105 -11.43 -15.72 -9.99
N GLU A 106 -11.05 -15.80 -11.27
CA GLU A 106 -11.20 -17.03 -12.05
C GLU A 106 -10.38 -18.18 -11.46
N LEU A 107 -9.13 -17.93 -11.10
CA LEU A 107 -8.26 -18.92 -10.46
C LEU A 107 -8.83 -19.39 -9.11
N ARG A 108 -9.47 -18.50 -8.34
CA ARG A 108 -10.15 -18.86 -7.09
C ARG A 108 -11.35 -19.78 -7.34
N VAL A 109 -12.15 -19.53 -8.38
CA VAL A 109 -13.28 -20.40 -8.77
C VAL A 109 -12.76 -21.78 -9.19
N LYS A 110 -11.79 -21.83 -10.12
CA LYS A 110 -11.21 -23.10 -10.59
C LYS A 110 -10.57 -23.92 -9.45
N ARG A 111 -9.96 -23.24 -8.47
CA ARG A 111 -9.41 -23.91 -7.28
C ARG A 111 -10.51 -24.57 -6.44
N ARG A 112 -11.64 -23.87 -6.24
CA ARG A 112 -12.80 -24.39 -5.50
C ARG A 112 -13.41 -25.61 -6.20
N ASP A 113 -13.61 -25.53 -7.51
CA ASP A 113 -14.20 -26.63 -8.30
C ASP A 113 -13.32 -27.88 -8.25
N ARG A 114 -11.98 -27.72 -8.34
CA ARG A 114 -11.03 -28.83 -8.19
C ARG A 114 -11.08 -29.44 -6.79
N GLN A 115 -11.26 -28.65 -5.73
CA GLN A 115 -11.38 -29.17 -4.37
C GLN A 115 -12.67 -30.00 -4.20
N VAL A 116 -13.81 -29.49 -4.68
CA VAL A 116 -15.09 -30.24 -4.68
C VAL A 116 -14.97 -31.54 -5.49
N GLN A 117 -14.31 -31.48 -6.66
CA GLN A 117 -14.05 -32.67 -7.49
C GLN A 117 -13.03 -33.64 -6.88
N ALA A 118 -12.18 -33.21 -5.96
CA ALA A 118 -11.24 -34.07 -5.24
C ALA A 118 -11.88 -34.72 -4.00
N GLU A 119 -12.93 -34.13 -3.44
CA GLU A 119 -13.69 -34.67 -2.29
C GLU A 119 -14.82 -35.62 -2.74
N ALA A 120 -15.42 -35.38 -3.92
CA ALA A 120 -16.45 -36.23 -4.53
C ALA A 120 -16.04 -37.69 -4.89
N PRO A 121 -14.78 -38.02 -5.25
CA PRO A 121 -14.36 -39.39 -5.53
C PRO A 121 -14.23 -40.21 -4.25
N THR A 122 -13.75 -39.60 -3.16
CA THR A 122 -13.59 -40.26 -1.86
C THR A 122 -14.94 -40.64 -1.24
N SER A 123 -15.94 -39.75 -1.30
CA SER A 123 -17.26 -40.06 -0.71
C SER A 123 -18.02 -41.14 -1.48
N LYS A 124 -17.93 -41.18 -2.81
CA LYS A 124 -18.59 -42.22 -3.63
C LYS A 124 -17.93 -43.60 -3.50
N VAL A 125 -16.61 -43.64 -3.34
CA VAL A 125 -15.88 -44.89 -3.07
C VAL A 125 -16.20 -45.41 -1.67
N GLU A 126 -16.33 -44.53 -0.68
CA GLU A 126 -16.73 -44.90 0.69
C GLU A 126 -18.19 -45.34 0.78
N GLU A 127 -19.13 -44.66 0.10
CA GLU A 127 -20.54 -45.07 0.01
C GLU A 127 -20.70 -46.44 -0.67
N ASN A 128 -20.00 -46.68 -1.79
CA ASN A 128 -20.04 -47.98 -2.46
C ASN A 128 -19.45 -49.09 -1.59
N ALA A 129 -18.33 -48.83 -0.90
CA ALA A 129 -17.71 -49.81 0.01
C ALA A 129 -18.59 -50.11 1.24
N GLN A 130 -19.40 -49.15 1.72
CA GLN A 130 -20.37 -49.36 2.79
C GLN A 130 -21.58 -50.16 2.31
N ALA A 131 -22.11 -49.88 1.11
CA ALA A 131 -23.20 -50.61 0.49
C ALA A 131 -22.84 -52.09 0.22
N GLU A 132 -21.60 -52.36 -0.21
CA GLU A 132 -21.07 -53.73 -0.38
C GLU A 132 -20.96 -54.49 0.95
N ARG A 133 -20.58 -53.80 2.05
CA ARG A 133 -20.52 -54.41 3.39
C ARG A 133 -21.91 -54.72 3.97
N GLU A 134 -22.90 -53.88 3.69
CA GLU A 134 -24.29 -54.10 4.13
C GLU A 134 -25.00 -55.19 3.34
N THR A 135 -24.76 -55.28 2.03
CA THR A 135 -25.30 -56.35 1.18
C THR A 135 -24.70 -57.71 1.55
N ALA A 136 -23.39 -57.79 1.78
CA ALA A 136 -22.72 -59.00 2.26
C ALA A 136 -23.21 -59.46 3.64
N ARG A 137 -23.63 -58.54 4.52
CA ARG A 137 -24.25 -58.87 5.82
C ARG A 137 -25.66 -59.43 5.69
N ARG A 138 -26.43 -59.07 4.65
CA ARG A 138 -27.81 -59.54 4.43
C ARG A 138 -27.91 -60.89 3.74
N SER A 139 -26.90 -61.29 2.96
CA SER A 139 -26.86 -62.58 2.24
C SER A 139 -26.31 -63.75 3.05
N GLY A 140 -25.95 -63.55 4.33
CA GLY A 140 -25.31 -64.54 5.19
C GLY A 140 -26.22 -65.25 6.21
N THR A 141 -27.54 -65.28 5.99
CA THR A 141 -28.54 -65.97 6.82
C THR A 141 -29.39 -66.88 5.96
#